data_AF-A0A0G4LJI2-F1
#
_entry.id   AF-A0A0G4LJI2-F1
#
_cell.length_a   1.000
_cell.length_b   1.000
_cell.length_c   1.000
_cell.angle_alpha   90.00
_cell.angle_beta   90.00
_cell.angle_gamma   90.00
#
_symmetry.space_group_name_H-M   'P 1'
#
loop_
_entity.id
_entity.type
_entity.pdbx_description
1 polymer ?
#
loop_
_entity_poly.entity_id
_entity_poly.type
_entity_poly.pdbx_seq_one_letter_code
_entity_poly.pdbx_strand_id
1 'polypeptide(L)'
;KLYPGFVPCIRSLLASANPSGPGLTSSGIRAFASIDYRLSPHPEFPQDPSSVPPSELREARHPDHLLDVRAALASLQERYAFGDRYVLIGHSAGATMAYQLAMGGAAIGLGAPAAPTPSVILPSAVVGVSGIYELRKFVQRH
;
A
#
# COMPACT_ATOMS: atom_id res chain seq x y z
N LYS A 1 -5.02 -6.78 11.31
CA LYS A 1 -5.62 -8.12 11.07
C LYS A 1 -5.22 -8.48 9.64
N LEU A 2 -4.69 -9.68 9.33
CA LEU A 2 -4.31 -9.98 7.94
C LEU A 2 -5.58 -10.07 7.07
N TYR A 3 -5.60 -9.36 5.94
CA TYR A 3 -6.71 -9.44 4.99
C TYR A 3 -6.81 -10.90 4.47
N PRO A 4 -7.97 -11.58 4.62
CA PRO A 4 -8.10 -13.00 4.29
C PRO A 4 -7.72 -13.33 2.85
N GLY A 5 -7.95 -12.39 1.92
CA GLY A 5 -7.63 -12.55 0.51
C GLY A 5 -6.13 -12.71 0.21
N PHE A 6 -5.23 -12.29 1.11
CA PHE A 6 -3.78 -12.40 0.90
C PHE A 6 -3.15 -13.62 1.57
N VAL A 7 -3.88 -14.32 2.44
CA VAL A 7 -3.39 -15.53 3.13
C VAL A 7 -2.93 -16.63 2.16
N PRO A 8 -3.64 -16.93 1.04
CA PRO A 8 -3.15 -17.91 0.08
C PRO A 8 -1.81 -17.53 -0.56
N CYS A 9 -1.61 -16.24 -0.87
CA CYS A 9 -0.35 -15.74 -1.43
C CYS A 9 0.81 -15.91 -0.44
N ILE A 10 0.60 -15.55 0.83
CA ILE A 10 1.57 -15.76 1.90
C ILE A 10 1.95 -17.24 2.02
N ARG A 11 0.96 -18.14 2.02
CA ARG A 11 1.20 -19.59 2.09
C ARG A 11 2.01 -20.10 0.91
N SER A 12 1.68 -19.64 -0.30
CA SER A 12 2.42 -20.00 -1.51
C SER A 12 3.86 -19.49 -1.48
N LEU A 13 4.08 -18.25 -1.05
CA LEU A 13 5.42 -17.67 -0.90
C LEU A 13 6.25 -18.48 0.10
N LEU A 14 5.70 -18.78 1.27
CA LEU A 14 6.38 -19.57 2.30
C LEU A 14 6.64 -21.02 1.86
N ALA A 15 5.74 -21.63 1.09
CA ALA A 15 5.92 -22.97 0.54
C ALA A 15 6.97 -23.01 -0.58
N SER A 16 7.11 -21.93 -1.34
CA SER A 16 8.13 -21.79 -2.39
C SER A 16 9.53 -21.48 -1.85
N ALA A 17 9.64 -21.15 -0.56
CA ALA A 17 10.90 -20.80 0.07
C ALA A 17 11.81 -22.03 0.17
N ASN A 18 12.98 -21.97 -0.47
CA ASN A 18 13.90 -23.10 -0.54
C ASN A 18 14.67 -23.22 0.80
N PRO A 19 14.59 -24.35 1.53
CA PRO A 19 15.31 -24.51 2.78
C PRO A 19 16.84 -24.62 2.62
N SER A 20 17.34 -24.90 1.41
CA SER A 20 18.71 -25.39 1.22
C SER A 20 19.45 -24.82 0.00
N GLY A 21 18.88 -23.84 -0.70
CA GLY A 21 19.46 -23.26 -1.93
C GLY A 21 19.59 -21.74 -1.91
N PRO A 22 20.28 -21.13 -2.89
CA PRO A 22 20.31 -19.68 -3.06
C PRO A 22 18.90 -19.20 -3.46
N GLY A 23 18.17 -18.62 -2.51
CA GLY A 23 16.79 -18.19 -2.66
C GLY A 23 16.20 -17.68 -1.34
N LEU A 24 14.93 -17.27 -1.36
CA LEU A 24 14.23 -16.88 -0.14
C LEU A 24 14.14 -18.09 0.79
N THR A 25 14.78 -18.04 1.96
CA THR A 25 14.54 -19.02 3.03
C THR A 25 13.31 -18.58 3.82
N SER A 26 12.49 -19.51 4.29
CA SER A 26 11.33 -19.17 5.14
C SER A 26 11.78 -18.48 6.44
N SER A 27 13.02 -18.71 6.88
CA SER A 27 13.68 -18.03 7.99
C SER A 27 14.03 -16.55 7.72
N GLY A 28 14.08 -16.12 6.45
CA GLY A 28 14.42 -14.76 6.05
C GLY A 28 13.25 -13.77 6.11
N ILE A 29 12.01 -14.25 6.10
CA ILE A 29 10.82 -13.38 6.23
C ILE A 29 10.46 -13.24 7.71
N ARG A 30 10.62 -12.03 8.26
CA ARG A 30 10.31 -11.78 9.67
C ARG A 30 8.82 -11.63 9.95
N ALA A 31 8.08 -11.00 9.05
CA ALA A 31 6.66 -10.72 9.21
C ALA A 31 6.00 -10.35 7.88
N PHE A 32 4.67 -10.38 7.88
CA PHE A 32 3.82 -9.80 6.85
C PHE A 32 2.95 -8.71 7.48
N ALA A 33 2.78 -7.59 6.79
CA ALA A 33 1.87 -6.52 7.18
C ALA A 33 0.94 -6.19 6.02
N SER A 34 -0.30 -5.84 6.35
CA SER A 34 -1.30 -5.34 5.40
C SER A 34 -1.73 -3.96 5.87
N ILE A 35 -1.89 -3.04 4.92
CA ILE A 35 -2.22 -1.63 5.19
C ILE A 35 -3.67 -1.41 4.77
N ASP A 36 -4.52 -1.08 5.75
CA ASP A 36 -5.90 -0.66 5.53
C ASP A 36 -5.92 0.87 5.31
N TYR A 37 -5.73 1.30 4.07
CA TYR A 37 -5.83 2.71 3.67
C TYR A 37 -7.30 3.11 3.42
N ARG A 38 -7.66 4.39 3.64
CA ARG A 38 -9.03 4.87 3.38
C ARG A 38 -9.38 4.70 1.91
N LEU A 39 -10.67 4.54 1.59
CA LEU A 39 -11.14 4.29 0.22
C LEU A 39 -11.96 5.46 -0.32
N SER A 40 -11.97 5.62 -1.64
CA SER A 40 -12.82 6.60 -2.31
C SER A 40 -14.29 6.20 -2.29
N PRO A 41 -15.20 7.20 -2.34
CA PRO A 41 -16.63 6.94 -2.46
C PRO A 41 -16.94 6.23 -3.78
N HIS A 42 -17.95 5.37 -3.77
CA HIS A 42 -18.47 4.78 -4.99
C HIS A 42 -19.64 5.64 -5.51
N PRO A 43 -19.65 6.07 -6.78
CA PRO A 43 -20.69 6.97 -7.30
C PRO A 43 -22.10 6.35 -7.22
N GLU A 44 -22.22 5.05 -7.48
CA GLU A 44 -23.51 4.34 -7.44
C GLU A 44 -23.87 3.80 -6.04
N PHE A 45 -22.95 3.86 -5.07
CA PHE A 45 -23.16 3.35 -3.71
C PHE A 45 -22.68 4.38 -2.68
N PRO A 46 -23.34 5.55 -2.59
CA PRO A 46 -22.98 6.57 -1.60
C PRO A 46 -23.23 6.06 -0.17
N GLN A 47 -22.34 6.45 0.74
CA GLN A 47 -22.51 6.20 2.17
C GLN A 47 -23.09 7.45 2.84
N ASP A 48 -24.00 7.23 3.80
CA ASP A 48 -24.50 8.28 4.67
C ASP A 48 -23.56 8.46 5.88
N PRO A 49 -22.91 9.63 6.03
CA PRO A 49 -21.97 9.87 7.13
C PRO A 49 -22.57 9.76 8.53
N SER A 50 -23.90 9.87 8.67
CA SER A 50 -24.56 9.75 9.97
C SER A 50 -24.80 8.30 10.41
N SER A 51 -24.72 7.35 9.49
CA SER A 51 -25.01 5.93 9.73
C SER A 51 -23.79 5.01 9.60
N VAL A 52 -22.66 5.50 9.09
CA VAL A 52 -21.42 4.74 8.91
C VAL A 52 -20.34 5.21 9.91
N PRO A 53 -19.65 4.31 10.64
CA PRO A 53 -18.54 4.69 11.50
C PRO A 53 -17.46 5.48 10.73
N PRO A 54 -16.84 6.52 11.31
CA PRO A 54 -15.81 7.31 10.62
C PRO A 54 -14.64 6.49 10.05
N SER A 55 -14.29 5.37 10.69
CA SER A 55 -13.24 4.46 10.22
C SER A 55 -13.61 3.64 8.98
N GLU A 56 -14.90 3.56 8.64
CA GLU A 56 -15.45 2.79 7.52
C GLU A 56 -16.01 3.69 6.40
N LEU A 57 -16.03 5.01 6.64
CA LEU A 57 -16.49 6.00 5.69
C LEU A 57 -15.49 6.12 4.53
N ARG A 58 -16.02 6.04 3.31
CA ARG A 58 -15.27 6.07 2.05
C ARG A 58 -15.39 7.45 1.43
N GLU A 59 -14.57 8.37 1.91
CA GLU A 59 -14.56 9.76 1.45
C GLU A 59 -13.18 10.22 0.94
N ALA A 60 -12.18 9.34 0.99
CA ALA A 60 -10.81 9.68 0.65
C ALA A 60 -10.65 10.02 -0.84
N ARG A 61 -9.88 11.07 -1.12
CA ARG A 61 -9.51 11.50 -2.46
C ARG A 61 -8.00 11.52 -2.58
N HIS A 62 -7.46 11.24 -3.77
CA HIS A 62 -6.02 11.39 -3.99
C HIS A 62 -5.56 12.81 -3.56
N PRO A 63 -4.52 12.95 -2.70
CA PRO A 63 -3.53 11.93 -2.29
C PRO A 63 -3.77 11.22 -0.94
N ASP A 64 -4.95 11.30 -0.33
CA ASP A 64 -5.28 10.73 1.01
C ASP A 64 -4.85 9.27 1.17
N HIS A 65 -5.16 8.42 0.20
CA HIS A 65 -4.80 6.98 0.23
C HIS A 65 -3.30 6.77 0.41
N LEU A 66 -2.50 7.61 -0.25
CA LEU A 66 -1.05 7.53 -0.20
C LEU A 66 -0.50 8.12 1.10
N LEU A 67 -1.15 9.15 1.65
CA LEU A 67 -0.82 9.67 2.98
C LEU A 67 -1.05 8.59 4.05
N ASP A 68 -2.13 7.81 3.95
CA ASP A 68 -2.40 6.70 4.86
C ASP A 68 -1.34 5.60 4.74
N VAL A 69 -0.94 5.23 3.51
CA VAL A 69 0.16 4.27 3.28
C VAL A 69 1.46 4.77 3.89
N ARG A 70 1.79 6.05 3.73
CA ARG A 70 2.99 6.65 4.33
C ARG A 70 2.93 6.65 5.86
N ALA A 71 1.79 7.02 6.44
CA ALA A 71 1.60 7.03 7.89
C ALA A 71 1.70 5.62 8.47
N ALA A 72 1.09 4.63 7.82
CA ALA A 72 1.19 3.23 8.24
C ALA A 72 2.64 2.72 8.17
N LEU A 73 3.37 3.00 7.09
CA LEU A 73 4.77 2.62 6.96
C LEU A 73 5.66 3.31 8.00
N ALA A 74 5.47 4.61 8.24
CA ALA A 74 6.20 5.35 9.27
C ALA A 74 5.97 4.72 10.66
N SER A 75 4.71 4.43 11.01
CA SER A 75 4.36 3.78 12.29
C SER A 75 4.97 2.38 12.42
N LEU A 76 4.99 1.59 11.34
CA LEU A 76 5.63 0.28 11.34
C LEU A 76 7.16 0.40 11.45
N GLN A 77 7.79 1.35 10.75
CA GLN A 77 9.24 1.57 10.82
C GLN A 77 9.67 2.03 12.21
N GLU A 78 8.92 2.95 12.82
CA GLU A 78 9.13 3.39 14.20
C GLU A 78 9.04 2.22 15.18
N ARG A 79 8.03 1.36 15.02
CA ARG A 79 7.80 0.23 15.93
C ARG A 79 8.79 -0.93 15.77
N TYR A 80 9.20 -1.23 14.55
CA TYR A 80 9.93 -2.47 14.24
C TYR A 80 11.34 -2.25 13.67
N ALA A 81 11.75 -1.01 13.41
CA ALA A 81 13.09 -0.64 12.95
C ALA A 81 13.61 -1.48 11.76
N PHE A 82 12.74 -1.82 10.80
CA PHE A 82 13.15 -2.58 9.62
C PHE A 82 13.83 -1.72 8.55
N GLY A 83 13.70 -0.40 8.60
CA GLY A 83 14.29 0.50 7.62
C GLY A 83 13.78 0.22 6.21
N ASP A 84 14.70 0.02 5.27
CA ASP A 84 14.43 -0.34 3.87
C ASP A 84 14.25 -1.86 3.63
N ARG A 85 14.43 -2.70 4.66
CA ARG A 85 14.43 -4.17 4.58
C ARG A 85 13.02 -4.76 4.47
N TYR A 86 12.28 -4.27 3.49
CA TYR A 86 10.94 -4.73 3.17
C TYR A 86 10.67 -4.60 1.68
N VAL A 87 9.73 -5.42 1.21
CA VAL A 87 9.20 -5.37 -0.15
C VAL A 87 7.78 -4.86 -0.07
N LEU A 88 7.45 -3.82 -0.84
CA LEU A 88 6.09 -3.29 -0.92
C LEU A 88 5.37 -3.93 -2.11
N ILE A 89 4.29 -4.65 -1.84
CA ILE A 89 3.50 -5.34 -2.85
C ILE A 89 2.14 -4.67 -2.98
N GLY A 90 1.72 -4.37 -4.21
CA GLY A 90 0.41 -3.79 -4.50
C GLY A 90 -0.27 -4.49 -5.68
N HIS A 91 -1.59 -4.63 -5.61
CA HIS A 91 -2.43 -5.13 -6.70
C HIS A 91 -3.36 -4.04 -7.24
N SER A 92 -3.56 -3.96 -8.55
CA SER A 92 -4.46 -2.98 -9.18
C SER A 92 -4.13 -1.54 -8.72
N ALA A 93 -5.08 -0.80 -8.15
CA ALA A 93 -4.85 0.54 -7.57
C ALA A 93 -3.75 0.54 -6.49
N GLY A 94 -3.60 -0.56 -5.73
CA GLY A 94 -2.52 -0.71 -4.75
C GLY A 94 -1.13 -0.75 -5.40
N ALA A 95 -1.01 -1.31 -6.61
CA ALA A 95 0.24 -1.27 -7.36
C ALA A 95 0.58 0.17 -7.78
N THR A 96 -0.42 0.92 -8.22
CA THR A 96 -0.27 2.35 -8.55
C THR A 96 0.27 3.14 -7.37
N MET A 97 -0.34 2.95 -6.19
CA MET A 97 0.11 3.63 -4.96
C MET A 97 1.51 3.23 -4.52
N ALA A 98 1.88 1.95 -4.66
CA ALA A 98 3.23 1.48 -4.30
C ALA A 98 4.32 2.16 -5.15
N TYR A 99 4.07 2.37 -6.44
CA TYR A 99 4.97 3.13 -7.31
C TYR A 99 4.95 4.63 -6.99
N GLN A 100 3.76 5.21 -6.75
CA GLN A 100 3.65 6.62 -6.34
C GLN A 100 4.40 6.94 -5.05
N LEU A 101 4.46 6.01 -4.10
CA LEU A 101 5.31 6.14 -2.91
C LEU A 101 6.80 6.30 -3.28
N ALA A 102 7.29 5.47 -4.19
CA ALA A 102 8.69 5.48 -4.64
C ALA A 102 9.05 6.73 -5.46
N MET A 103 8.08 7.32 -6.16
CA MET A 103 8.28 8.55 -6.94
C MET A 103 8.39 9.82 -6.08
N GLY A 104 8.05 9.75 -4.78
CA GLY A 104 8.20 10.86 -3.84
C GLY A 104 7.09 11.92 -3.91
N GLY A 105 7.15 12.91 -3.00
CA GLY A 105 6.10 13.91 -2.77
C GLY A 105 5.73 14.75 -4.00
N ALA A 106 6.73 15.14 -4.80
CA ALA A 106 6.50 15.94 -6.00
C ALA A 106 5.67 15.18 -7.07
N ALA A 107 5.81 13.86 -7.15
CA ALA A 107 5.13 13.04 -8.14
C ALA A 107 3.64 12.78 -7.83
N ILE A 108 3.20 13.10 -6.61
CA ILE A 108 1.84 12.80 -6.14
C ILE A 108 0.98 14.06 -6.02
N GLY A 109 1.44 15.18 -6.57
CA GLY A 109 0.72 16.45 -6.56
C GLY A 109 0.69 17.12 -5.18
N LEU A 110 1.45 16.62 -4.22
CA LEU A 110 1.78 17.38 -3.04
C LEU A 110 2.77 18.45 -3.50
N GLY A 111 2.29 19.68 -3.67
CA GLY A 111 3.18 20.85 -3.78
C GLY A 111 4.08 20.98 -2.55
N ALA A 112 4.77 22.12 -2.39
CA ALA A 112 5.48 22.40 -1.13
C ALA A 112 4.54 22.10 0.06
N PRO A 113 4.85 21.14 0.94
CA PRO A 113 3.87 20.65 1.90
C PRO A 113 3.48 21.77 2.88
N ALA A 114 2.18 21.99 3.09
CA ALA A 114 1.71 22.85 4.18
C ALA A 114 1.98 22.22 5.57
N ALA A 115 2.20 20.89 5.61
CA ALA A 115 2.57 20.13 6.79
C ALA A 115 3.67 19.11 6.45
N PRO A 116 4.60 18.80 7.36
CA PRO A 116 5.65 17.83 7.11
C PRO A 116 5.04 16.45 6.86
N THR A 117 5.13 15.97 5.62
CA THR A 117 4.80 14.58 5.28
C THR A 117 5.76 13.66 6.04
N PRO A 118 5.29 12.63 6.78
CA PRO A 118 6.17 11.75 7.56
C PRO A 118 7.30 11.22 6.68
N SER A 119 8.55 11.34 7.11
CA SER A 119 9.66 10.74 6.37
C SER A 119 9.53 9.21 6.45
N VAL A 120 9.54 8.54 5.30
CA VAL A 120 9.47 7.07 5.21
C VAL A 120 10.70 6.60 4.47
N ILE A 121 11.43 5.65 5.04
CA ILE A 121 12.53 4.98 4.34
C ILE A 121 11.90 4.09 3.25
N LEU A 122 12.27 4.28 1.99
CA LEU A 122 11.67 3.56 0.87
C LEU A 122 11.97 2.04 0.93
N PRO A 123 11.10 1.18 0.35
CA PRO A 123 11.35 -0.25 0.31
C PRO A 123 12.54 -0.58 -0.59
N SER A 124 13.22 -1.70 -0.30
CA SER A 124 14.25 -2.26 -1.18
C SER A 124 13.71 -2.66 -2.55
N ALA A 125 12.42 -3.00 -2.63
CA ALA A 125 11.75 -3.34 -3.89
C ALA A 125 10.24 -3.07 -3.85
N VAL A 126 9.68 -2.77 -5.02
CA VAL A 126 8.23 -2.68 -5.26
C VAL A 126 7.80 -3.77 -6.21
N VAL A 127 6.72 -4.50 -5.87
CA VAL A 127 6.09 -5.49 -6.73
C VAL A 127 4.68 -5.02 -7.06
N GLY A 128 4.45 -4.64 -8.31
CA GLY A 128 3.13 -4.29 -8.81
C GLY A 128 2.49 -5.46 -9.55
N VAL A 129 1.27 -5.83 -9.15
CA VAL A 129 0.49 -6.90 -9.79
C VAL A 129 -0.73 -6.28 -10.46
N SER A 130 -0.87 -6.47 -11.78
CA SER A 130 -2.02 -5.97 -12.55
C SER A 130 -2.31 -4.48 -12.32
N GLY A 131 -1.24 -3.66 -12.22
CA GLY A 131 -1.36 -2.27 -11.79
C GLY A 131 -1.96 -1.32 -12.82
N ILE A 132 -2.56 -0.23 -12.33
CA ILE A 132 -3.18 0.82 -13.14
C ILE A 132 -2.22 2.02 -13.23
N TYR A 133 -1.30 1.99 -14.18
CA TYR A 133 -0.24 3.00 -14.29
C TYR A 133 -0.63 4.22 -15.14
N GLU A 134 -1.65 4.08 -15.99
CA GLU A 134 -2.12 5.10 -16.94
C GLU A 134 -3.57 5.46 -16.66
N LEU A 135 -3.84 6.11 -15.52
CA LEU A 135 -5.20 6.43 -15.05
C LEU A 135 -6.03 7.18 -16.11
N ARG A 136 -5.43 8.12 -16.84
CA ARG A 136 -6.15 8.86 -17.91
C ARG A 136 -6.65 7.93 -19.00
N LYS A 137 -5.80 7.03 -19.51
CA LYS A 137 -6.18 6.07 -20.55
C LYS A 137 -7.13 4.99 -20.03
N PHE A 138 -7.05 4.67 -18.74
CA PHE A 138 -7.97 3.74 -18.09
C PHE A 138 -9.40 4.33 -18.05
N VAL A 139 -9.55 5.56 -17.55
CA VAL A 139 -10.85 6.26 -17.51
C VAL A 139 -11.41 6.52 -18.91
N GLN A 140 -10.59 6.73 -19.92
CA GLN A 140 -11.09 6.90 -21.30
C GLN A 140 -11.69 5.63 -21.91
N ARG A 141 -11.39 4.45 -21.35
CA ARG A 141 -11.84 3.14 -21.88
C ARG A 141 -13.04 2.54 -21.15
N HIS A 142 -13.41 3.10 -20.00
CA HIS A 142 -14.43 2.57 -19.09
C HIS A 142 -15.37 3.69 -18.67
#